data_AF-A0A0C4EPT7-F1
#
_entry.id   AF-A0A0C4EPT7-F1
#
_cell.length_a   1.000
_cell.length_b   1.000
_cell.length_c   1.000
_cell.angle_alpha   90.00
_cell.angle_beta   90.00
_cell.angle_gamma   90.00
#
_symmetry.space_group_name_H-M   'P 1'
#
loop_
_entity.id
_entity.type
_entity.pdbx_description
1 polymer ?
#
loop_
_entity_poly.entity_id
_entity_poly.type
_entity_poly.pdbx_seq_one_letter_code
_entity_poly.pdbx_strand_id
1 'polypeptide(L)'
;MTPKIAKFATVVDTWHKYWKQAARLDLQSWDDHSSYFSGHPVVIPLFFVYVEILISVLPATSSRKPGSEEERMQGYREEMAKALNLLREFKSYLANPRAFRAVREIWREKRAVTGSIGGRRVGEAAVTLAWHLLEIWVEAEHPQLWLDFKNQSEDKLHKYLKKFFNNLFFYGIEGLTNQAHKIVVGEHL
;
A
#
# COMPACT_ATOMS: atom_id res chain seq x y z
N MET A 1 -2.88 -18.00 -8.76
CA MET A 1 -2.25 -16.68 -8.53
C MET A 1 -1.94 -16.07 -9.89
N THR A 2 -2.10 -14.76 -10.11
CA THR A 2 -1.70 -14.16 -11.40
C THR A 2 -0.17 -14.24 -11.54
N PRO A 3 0.40 -14.50 -12.73
CA PRO A 3 1.84 -14.72 -12.90
C PRO A 3 2.71 -13.58 -12.35
N LYS A 4 2.23 -12.33 -12.49
CA LYS A 4 2.94 -11.14 -12.01
C LYS A 4 2.95 -11.02 -10.49
N ILE A 5 1.87 -11.41 -9.80
CA ILE A 5 1.83 -11.43 -8.33
C ILE A 5 2.71 -12.56 -7.78
N ALA A 6 2.74 -13.71 -8.46
CA ALA A 6 3.67 -14.79 -8.12
C ALA A 6 5.13 -14.35 -8.28
N LYS A 7 5.47 -13.67 -9.39
CA LYS A 7 6.81 -13.09 -9.58
C LYS A 7 7.14 -12.05 -8.51
N PHE A 8 6.20 -11.17 -8.18
CA PHE A 8 6.39 -10.18 -7.11
C PHE A 8 6.67 -10.84 -5.75
N ALA A 9 5.99 -11.94 -5.41
CA ALA A 9 6.23 -12.69 -4.18
C ALA A 9 7.70 -13.10 -4.00
N THR A 10 8.41 -13.39 -5.10
CA THR A 10 9.83 -13.79 -5.07
C THR A 10 10.80 -12.66 -4.77
N VAL A 11 10.36 -11.40 -4.82
CA VAL A 11 11.20 -10.22 -4.61
C VAL A 11 10.77 -9.37 -3.41
N VAL A 12 9.82 -9.84 -2.61
CA VAL A 12 9.31 -9.13 -1.41
C VAL A 12 10.43 -8.79 -0.44
N ASP A 13 11.39 -9.69 -0.22
CA ASP A 13 12.53 -9.45 0.68
C ASP A 13 13.39 -8.25 0.24
N THR A 14 13.54 -8.06 -1.07
CA THR A 14 14.25 -6.89 -1.63
C THR A 14 13.51 -5.60 -1.27
N TRP A 15 12.19 -5.61 -1.39
CA TRP A 15 11.35 -4.47 -1.04
C TRP A 15 11.38 -4.17 0.46
N HIS A 16 11.33 -5.19 1.33
CA HIS A 16 11.48 -5.01 2.78
C HIS A 16 12.82 -4.37 3.15
N LYS A 17 13.92 -4.85 2.57
CA LYS A 17 15.25 -4.25 2.80
C LYS A 17 15.31 -2.80 2.33
N TYR A 18 14.74 -2.53 1.15
CA TYR A 18 14.69 -1.19 0.59
C TYR A 18 13.89 -0.23 1.49
N TRP A 19 12.67 -0.58 1.92
CA TRP A 19 11.87 0.29 2.80
C TRP A 19 12.52 0.48 4.17
N LYS A 20 13.22 -0.53 4.69
CA LYS A 20 14.01 -0.40 5.91
C LYS A 20 15.12 0.63 5.77
N GLN A 21 15.77 0.71 4.61
CA GLN A 21 16.83 1.68 4.35
C GLN A 21 16.29 3.07 3.98
N ALA A 22 15.38 3.15 3.01
CA ALA A 22 14.89 4.40 2.45
C ALA A 22 13.86 5.09 3.36
N ALA A 23 12.87 4.33 3.83
CA ALA A 23 11.76 4.84 4.64
C ALA A 23 11.97 4.67 6.16
N ARG A 24 13.04 3.96 6.58
CA ARG A 24 13.28 3.56 7.98
C ARG A 24 12.13 2.75 8.58
N LEU A 25 11.47 1.94 7.76
CA LEU A 25 10.35 1.09 8.16
C LEU A 25 10.75 -0.38 8.25
N ASP A 26 10.59 -0.99 9.42
CA ASP A 26 10.74 -2.43 9.58
C ASP A 26 9.40 -3.14 9.35
N LEU A 27 9.09 -3.41 8.08
CA LEU A 27 7.87 -4.12 7.68
C LEU A 27 7.99 -5.64 7.84
N GLN A 28 9.22 -6.17 7.79
CA GLN A 28 9.46 -7.61 7.94
C GLN A 28 8.96 -8.10 9.31
N SER A 29 9.27 -7.36 10.38
CA SER A 29 8.75 -7.67 11.72
C SER A 29 7.23 -7.62 11.82
N TRP A 30 6.57 -6.85 10.94
CA TRP A 30 5.12 -6.70 10.92
C TRP A 30 4.44 -7.85 10.18
N ASP A 31 4.99 -8.25 9.03
CA ASP A 31 4.50 -9.35 8.20
C ASP A 31 4.54 -10.69 8.96
N ASP A 32 5.67 -10.98 9.63
CA ASP A 32 5.89 -12.22 10.39
C ASP A 32 4.87 -12.44 11.52
N HIS A 33 4.22 -11.37 11.99
CA HIS A 33 3.27 -11.40 13.12
C HIS A 33 1.81 -11.09 12.70
N SER A 34 1.54 -10.94 11.39
CA SER A 34 0.20 -10.58 10.90
C SER A 34 -0.61 -11.82 10.48
N SER A 35 -1.19 -12.51 11.46
CA SER A 35 -2.11 -13.63 11.18
C SER A 35 -3.36 -13.24 10.38
N TYR A 36 -3.65 -11.94 10.23
CA TYR A 36 -4.85 -11.42 9.58
C TYR A 36 -4.89 -11.59 8.07
N PHE A 37 -3.73 -11.67 7.43
CA PHE A 37 -3.61 -11.98 6.01
C PHE A 37 -3.02 -13.37 5.80
N SER A 38 -3.20 -14.29 6.76
CA SER A 38 -2.78 -15.68 6.64
C SER A 38 -3.36 -16.28 5.36
N GLY A 39 -2.50 -16.63 4.41
CA GLY A 39 -2.89 -17.11 3.07
C GLY A 39 -2.66 -16.10 1.93
N HIS A 40 -2.34 -14.84 2.25
CA HIS A 40 -2.03 -13.78 1.30
C HIS A 40 -0.85 -12.91 1.77
N PRO A 41 0.36 -13.47 1.96
CA PRO A 41 1.52 -12.75 2.52
C PRO A 41 1.95 -11.55 1.67
N VAL A 42 1.58 -11.52 0.38
CA VAL A 42 1.92 -10.41 -0.53
C VAL A 42 1.01 -9.19 -0.38
N VAL A 43 -0.06 -9.22 0.43
CA VAL A 43 -1.01 -8.10 0.54
C VAL A 43 -0.34 -6.85 1.07
N ILE A 44 0.44 -6.97 2.14
CA ILE A 44 1.08 -5.83 2.79
C ILE A 44 2.19 -5.26 1.90
N PRO A 45 3.13 -6.06 1.37
CA PRO A 45 4.10 -5.57 0.40
C PRO A 45 3.43 -4.92 -0.82
N LEU A 46 2.36 -5.52 -1.35
CA LEU A 46 1.66 -4.96 -2.51
C LEU A 46 1.00 -3.62 -2.19
N PHE A 47 0.39 -3.49 -1.00
CA PHE A 47 -0.15 -2.22 -0.53
C PHE A 47 0.94 -1.13 -0.48
N PHE A 48 2.10 -1.41 0.13
CA PHE A 48 3.19 -0.43 0.20
C PHE A 48 3.79 -0.08 -1.17
N VAL A 49 3.88 -1.03 -2.10
CA VAL A 49 4.27 -0.71 -3.49
C VAL A 49 3.28 0.25 -4.14
N TYR A 50 1.96 0.04 -3.95
CA TYR A 50 0.98 0.99 -4.48
C TYR A 50 1.08 2.37 -3.84
N VAL A 51 1.30 2.44 -2.52
CA VAL A 51 1.58 3.69 -1.80
C VAL A 51 2.79 4.38 -2.42
N GLU A 52 3.88 3.66 -2.65
CA GLU A 52 5.09 4.22 -3.28
C GLU A 52 4.84 4.75 -4.69
N ILE A 53 4.10 4.00 -5.52
CA ILE A 53 3.73 4.46 -6.87
C ILE A 53 2.86 5.73 -6.79
N LEU A 54 1.90 5.78 -5.88
CA LEU A 54 1.03 6.96 -5.71
C LEU A 54 1.83 8.19 -5.29
N ILE A 55 2.69 8.05 -4.27
CA ILE A 55 3.57 9.13 -3.78
C ILE A 55 4.53 9.62 -4.86
N SER A 56 4.93 8.72 -5.78
CA SER A 56 5.85 9.04 -6.88
C SER A 56 5.16 9.77 -8.04
N VAL A 57 3.90 9.44 -8.30
CA VAL A 57 3.14 9.95 -9.47
C VAL A 57 2.35 11.21 -9.11
N LEU A 58 1.76 11.27 -7.92
CA LEU A 58 0.84 12.34 -7.55
C LEU A 58 1.59 13.55 -6.99
N PRO A 59 1.32 14.76 -7.51
CA PRO A 59 1.97 15.97 -7.02
C PRO A 59 1.47 16.44 -5.65
N ALA A 60 0.32 15.94 -5.18
CA ALA A 60 -0.31 16.37 -3.94
C ALA A 60 0.28 15.69 -2.68
N THR A 61 1.16 14.72 -2.82
CA THR A 61 1.84 14.10 -1.68
C THR A 61 3.05 14.94 -1.26
N SER A 62 3.32 14.97 0.05
CA SER A 62 4.38 15.82 0.63
C SER A 62 5.77 15.59 0.01
N SER A 63 6.02 14.40 -0.55
CA SER A 63 7.23 13.99 -1.29
C SER A 63 7.60 14.82 -2.54
N ARG A 64 6.65 15.59 -3.10
CA ARG A 64 6.84 16.35 -4.35
C ARG A 64 6.86 17.86 -4.17
N LYS A 65 6.82 18.35 -2.93
CA LYS A 65 7.01 19.78 -2.66
C LYS A 65 8.39 20.23 -3.19
N PRO A 66 8.49 21.43 -3.78
CA PRO A 66 9.78 22.00 -4.14
C PRO A 66 10.64 22.12 -2.87
N GLY A 67 11.85 21.58 -2.93
CA GLY A 67 12.75 21.48 -1.78
C GLY A 67 14.01 20.69 -2.15
N SER A 68 14.94 20.68 -1.21
CA SER A 68 16.13 19.83 -1.25
C SER A 68 15.76 18.34 -1.31
N GLU A 69 16.73 17.51 -1.72
CA GLU A 69 16.55 16.06 -1.75
C GLU A 69 16.16 15.49 -0.38
N GLU A 70 16.76 15.99 0.71
CA GLU A 70 16.41 15.54 2.06
C GLU A 70 14.97 15.91 2.45
N GLU A 71 14.48 17.09 2.08
CA GLU A 71 13.07 17.48 2.33
C GLU A 71 12.10 16.57 1.58
N ARG A 72 12.42 16.20 0.34
CA ARG A 72 11.62 15.25 -0.45
C ARG A 72 11.64 13.85 0.16
N MET A 73 12.81 13.40 0.63
CA MET A 73 12.97 12.12 1.32
C MET A 73 12.24 12.11 2.67
N GLN A 74 12.23 13.24 3.38
CA GLN A 74 11.47 13.40 4.61
C GLN A 74 9.96 13.29 4.33
N GLY A 75 9.44 13.96 3.30
CA GLY A 75 8.05 13.81 2.87
C GLY A 75 7.71 12.37 2.49
N TYR A 76 8.58 11.68 1.74
CA TYR A 76 8.41 10.25 1.44
C TYR A 76 8.32 9.39 2.71
N ARG A 77 9.23 9.58 3.66
CA ARG A 77 9.22 8.85 4.95
C ARG A 77 7.92 9.09 5.72
N GLU A 78 7.43 10.32 5.73
CA GLU A 78 6.17 10.68 6.40
C GLU A 78 4.98 9.97 5.76
N GLU A 79 4.85 9.95 4.43
CA GLU A 79 3.76 9.26 3.76
C GLU A 79 3.80 7.74 4.01
N MET A 80 4.98 7.14 3.95
CA MET A 80 5.17 5.71 4.25
C MET A 80 4.84 5.40 5.72
N ALA A 81 5.19 6.29 6.65
CA ALA A 81 4.86 6.14 8.07
C ALA A 81 3.34 6.21 8.32
N LYS A 82 2.60 7.09 7.63
CA LYS A 82 1.13 7.12 7.69
C LYS A 82 0.51 5.81 7.22
N ALA A 83 1.00 5.25 6.11
CA ALA A 83 0.56 3.95 5.62
C ALA A 83 0.78 2.82 6.65
N LEU A 84 1.92 2.84 7.35
CA LEU A 84 2.19 1.90 8.45
C LEU A 84 1.27 2.12 9.66
N ASN A 85 1.02 3.38 10.04
CA ASN A 85 0.14 3.69 11.16
C ASN A 85 -1.30 3.22 10.90
N LEU A 86 -1.79 3.40 9.68
CA LEU A 86 -3.08 2.86 9.25
C LEU A 86 -3.18 1.34 9.41
N LEU A 87 -2.11 0.60 9.09
CA LEU A 87 -2.05 -0.84 9.32
C LEU A 87 -2.06 -1.19 10.83
N ARG A 88 -1.36 -0.42 11.67
CA ARG A 88 -1.39 -0.60 13.13
C ARG A 88 -2.77 -0.31 13.73
N GLU A 89 -3.44 0.72 13.24
CA GLU A 89 -4.82 1.04 13.61
C GLU A 89 -5.76 -0.08 13.19
N PHE A 90 -5.62 -0.60 11.97
CA PHE A 90 -6.39 -1.74 11.50
C PHE A 90 -6.18 -2.97 12.39
N LYS A 91 -4.92 -3.31 12.73
CA LYS A 91 -4.59 -4.40 13.65
C LYS A 91 -5.25 -4.20 15.03
N SER A 92 -5.21 -2.98 15.56
CA SER A 92 -5.81 -2.63 16.84
C SER A 92 -7.34 -2.74 16.80
N TYR A 93 -7.94 -2.31 15.70
CA TYR A 93 -9.37 -2.44 15.43
C TYR A 93 -9.83 -3.89 15.31
N LEU A 94 -9.04 -4.76 14.67
CA LEU A 94 -9.34 -6.19 14.59
C LEU A 94 -9.28 -6.87 15.96
N ALA A 95 -8.33 -6.48 16.81
CA ALA A 95 -8.19 -7.00 18.17
C ALA A 95 -9.31 -6.53 19.11
N ASN A 96 -9.75 -5.26 19.00
CA ASN A 96 -10.84 -4.71 19.82
C ASN A 96 -11.75 -3.75 19.02
N PRO A 97 -12.73 -4.28 18.27
CA PRO A 97 -13.63 -3.46 17.44
C PRO A 97 -14.52 -2.49 18.22
N ARG A 98 -14.73 -2.73 19.53
CA ARG A 98 -15.65 -1.94 20.36
C ARG A 98 -15.04 -0.61 20.81
N ALA A 99 -13.71 -0.52 20.88
CA ALA A 99 -12.97 0.65 21.36
C ALA A 99 -12.85 1.79 20.32
N PHE A 100 -12.97 1.50 19.02
CA PHE A 100 -12.66 2.47 17.94
C PHE A 100 -13.92 2.96 17.21
N ARG A 101 -14.73 3.79 17.89
CA ARG A 101 -16.07 4.23 17.42
C ARG A 101 -16.11 5.25 16.29
N ALA A 102 -15.03 5.97 15.99
CA ALA A 102 -14.98 7.01 14.94
C ALA A 102 -14.37 6.50 13.63
N VAL A 103 -13.43 5.56 13.72
CA VAL A 103 -12.79 4.83 12.60
C VAL A 103 -13.76 3.79 11.97
N ARG A 104 -15.08 4.00 12.13
CA ARG A 104 -16.11 2.95 12.19
C ARG A 104 -16.90 2.72 10.92
N GLU A 105 -16.88 3.65 9.96
CA GLU A 105 -17.65 3.54 8.72
C GLU A 105 -16.79 2.90 7.63
N ILE A 106 -15.65 3.55 7.34
CA ILE A 106 -14.68 3.14 6.32
C ILE A 106 -14.24 1.68 6.52
N TRP A 107 -13.85 1.30 7.74
CA TRP A 107 -13.41 -0.07 8.00
C TRP A 107 -14.56 -1.09 8.06
N ARG A 108 -15.78 -0.68 8.40
CA ARG A 108 -16.94 -1.58 8.51
C ARG A 108 -17.51 -1.90 7.15
N GLU A 109 -17.59 -0.92 6.25
CA GLU A 109 -18.00 -1.11 4.86
C GLU A 109 -17.00 -2.00 4.10
N LYS A 110 -15.70 -1.78 4.32
CA LYS A 110 -14.65 -2.56 3.65
C LYS A 110 -14.46 -3.96 4.26
N ARG A 111 -14.93 -4.21 5.51
CA ARG A 111 -14.94 -5.53 6.16
C ARG A 111 -15.84 -6.55 5.44
N ALA A 112 -16.95 -6.11 4.86
CA ALA A 112 -17.82 -6.98 4.06
C ALA A 112 -17.08 -7.54 2.82
N VAL A 113 -16.06 -6.82 2.35
CA VAL A 113 -15.28 -7.23 1.17
C VAL A 113 -14.15 -8.18 1.53
N THR A 114 -13.59 -8.12 2.74
CA THR A 114 -12.58 -9.10 3.20
C THR A 114 -13.22 -10.46 3.51
N GLY A 115 -14.46 -10.49 3.99
CA GLY A 115 -15.22 -11.72 4.25
C GLY A 115 -15.73 -12.45 3.00
N SER A 116 -15.77 -11.79 1.83
CA SER A 116 -16.33 -12.32 0.57
C SER A 116 -15.26 -12.84 -0.41
N ILE A 117 -14.02 -12.99 0.04
CA ILE A 117 -12.90 -13.46 -0.79
C ILE A 117 -12.92 -14.98 -1.00
N GLY A 118 -13.75 -15.71 -0.24
CA GLY A 118 -13.99 -17.14 -0.43
C GLY A 118 -14.35 -17.45 -1.88
N GLY A 119 -13.46 -18.14 -2.59
CA GLY A 119 -13.63 -18.53 -3.99
C GLY A 119 -12.76 -17.78 -5.01
N ARG A 120 -12.10 -16.67 -4.64
CA ARG A 120 -11.16 -15.97 -5.55
C ARG A 120 -9.79 -16.64 -5.58
N ARG A 121 -9.08 -16.52 -6.71
CA ARG A 121 -7.68 -16.94 -6.81
C ARG A 121 -6.82 -16.09 -5.87
N VAL A 122 -5.90 -16.71 -5.14
CA VAL A 122 -5.03 -16.08 -4.12
C VAL A 122 -4.42 -14.72 -4.54
N GLY A 123 -4.01 -14.59 -5.81
CA GLY A 123 -3.42 -13.35 -6.32
C GLY A 123 -4.44 -12.23 -6.57
N GLU A 124 -5.64 -12.56 -7.04
CA GLU A 124 -6.72 -11.57 -7.26
C GLU A 124 -7.28 -11.08 -5.92
N ALA A 125 -7.37 -11.99 -4.96
CA ALA A 125 -7.68 -11.69 -3.57
C ALA A 125 -6.68 -10.69 -2.98
N ALA A 126 -5.38 -10.93 -3.18
CA ALA A 126 -4.34 -10.05 -2.65
C ALA A 126 -4.38 -8.64 -3.26
N VAL A 127 -4.53 -8.53 -4.58
CA VAL A 127 -4.69 -7.24 -5.26
C VAL A 127 -5.95 -6.52 -4.76
N THR A 128 -7.06 -7.26 -4.62
CA THR A 128 -8.31 -6.69 -4.10
C THR A 128 -8.10 -6.13 -2.69
N LEU A 129 -7.50 -6.90 -1.79
CA LEU A 129 -7.23 -6.48 -0.41
C LEU A 129 -6.30 -5.27 -0.35
N ALA A 130 -5.21 -5.28 -1.12
CA ALA A 130 -4.29 -4.15 -1.20
C ALA A 130 -5.01 -2.87 -1.66
N TRP A 131 -5.92 -2.96 -2.64
CA TRP A 131 -6.74 -1.82 -3.06
C TRP A 131 -7.70 -1.33 -1.98
N HIS A 132 -8.26 -2.22 -1.16
CA HIS A 132 -9.11 -1.78 -0.04
C HIS A 132 -8.28 -1.00 0.97
N LEU A 133 -7.11 -1.50 1.36
CA LEU A 133 -6.19 -0.77 2.24
C LEU A 133 -5.80 0.58 1.65
N LEU A 134 -5.57 0.63 0.33
CA LEU A 134 -5.19 1.86 -0.37
C LEU A 134 -6.32 2.88 -0.42
N GLU A 135 -7.56 2.46 -0.66
CA GLU A 135 -8.71 3.36 -0.61
C GLU A 135 -8.85 4.01 0.76
N ILE A 136 -8.69 3.21 1.82
CA ILE A 136 -8.78 3.70 3.21
C ILE A 136 -7.64 4.66 3.52
N TRP A 137 -6.43 4.36 3.03
CA TRP A 137 -5.29 5.25 3.19
C TRP A 137 -5.46 6.57 2.46
N VAL A 138 -5.92 6.55 1.20
CA VAL A 138 -6.20 7.79 0.45
C VAL A 138 -7.31 8.59 1.10
N GLU A 139 -8.38 7.94 1.56
CA GLU A 139 -9.51 8.62 2.23
C GLU A 139 -9.11 9.27 3.55
N ALA A 140 -8.32 8.57 4.37
CA ALA A 140 -7.90 9.07 5.69
C ALA A 140 -6.81 10.15 5.60
N GLU A 141 -5.77 9.91 4.80
CA GLU A 141 -4.54 10.72 4.81
C GLU A 141 -4.51 11.77 3.69
N HIS A 142 -5.33 11.58 2.65
CA HIS A 142 -5.37 12.44 1.47
C HIS A 142 -6.81 12.78 1.04
N PRO A 143 -7.62 13.39 1.91
CA PRO A 143 -9.04 13.61 1.67
C PRO A 143 -9.33 14.37 0.37
N GLN A 144 -8.45 15.31 -0.03
CA GLN A 144 -8.61 15.99 -1.32
C GLN A 144 -8.41 15.05 -2.51
N LEU A 145 -7.36 14.22 -2.49
CA LEU A 145 -7.14 13.20 -3.52
C LEU A 145 -8.29 12.20 -3.57
N TRP A 146 -8.83 11.83 -2.41
CA TRP A 146 -10.03 11.00 -2.33
C TRP A 146 -11.21 11.66 -3.04
N LEU A 147 -11.50 12.94 -2.77
CA LEU A 147 -12.58 13.67 -3.45
C LEU A 147 -12.35 13.79 -4.95
N ASP A 148 -11.12 14.02 -5.38
CA ASP A 148 -10.76 14.18 -6.80
C ASP A 148 -10.87 12.85 -7.58
N PHE A 149 -10.66 11.71 -6.90
CA PHE A 149 -10.54 10.39 -7.53
C PHE A 149 -11.67 9.42 -7.23
N LYS A 150 -12.51 9.70 -6.24
CA LYS A 150 -13.67 8.87 -5.95
C LYS A 150 -14.65 8.93 -7.11
N ASN A 151 -15.31 7.82 -7.35
CA ASN A 151 -16.44 7.82 -8.28
C ASN A 151 -17.57 8.65 -7.67
N GLN A 152 -18.17 9.59 -8.42
CA GLN A 152 -19.24 10.43 -7.89
C GLN A 152 -20.46 9.62 -7.42
N SER A 153 -20.63 8.41 -7.94
CA SER A 153 -21.73 7.49 -7.59
C SER A 153 -21.35 6.38 -6.61
N GLU A 154 -20.07 6.24 -6.22
CA GLU A 154 -19.61 5.16 -5.33
C GLU A 154 -18.52 5.65 -4.37
N ASP A 155 -18.56 5.25 -3.09
CA ASP A 155 -17.50 5.51 -2.11
C ASP A 155 -16.26 4.60 -2.32
N LYS A 156 -15.73 4.66 -3.54
CA LYS A 156 -14.62 3.86 -4.07
C LYS A 156 -13.83 4.68 -5.08
N LEU A 157 -12.52 4.38 -5.18
CA LEU A 157 -11.69 4.98 -6.23
C LEU A 157 -12.16 4.53 -7.61
N HIS A 158 -12.10 5.46 -8.56
CA HIS A 158 -12.56 5.21 -9.93
C HIS A 158 -11.85 4.00 -10.57
N LYS A 159 -12.60 3.13 -11.23
CA LYS A 159 -12.07 1.89 -11.83
C LYS A 159 -10.91 2.11 -12.81
N TYR A 160 -10.92 3.23 -13.56
CA TYR A 160 -9.84 3.58 -14.48
C TYR A 160 -8.56 4.00 -13.75
N LEU A 161 -8.68 4.63 -12.59
CA LEU A 161 -7.53 4.95 -11.77
C LEU A 161 -6.85 3.67 -11.25
N LYS A 162 -7.65 2.73 -10.74
CA LYS A 162 -7.15 1.41 -10.34
C LYS A 162 -6.47 0.69 -11.50
N LYS A 163 -7.08 0.71 -12.69
CA LYS A 163 -6.50 0.11 -13.90
C LYS A 163 -5.17 0.78 -14.28
N PHE A 164 -5.08 2.10 -14.20
CA PHE A 164 -3.85 2.84 -14.49
C PHE A 164 -2.71 2.43 -13.54
N PHE A 165 -2.93 2.47 -12.23
CA PHE A 165 -1.91 2.07 -11.25
C PHE A 165 -1.58 0.58 -11.30
N ASN A 166 -2.55 -0.29 -11.60
CA ASN A 166 -2.29 -1.70 -11.86
C ASN A 166 -1.36 -1.89 -13.05
N ASN A 167 -1.54 -1.11 -14.12
CA ASN A 167 -0.62 -1.17 -15.27
C ASN A 167 0.78 -0.68 -14.88
N LEU A 168 0.89 0.42 -14.13
CA LEU A 168 2.19 0.88 -13.62
C LEU A 168 2.88 -0.21 -12.79
N PHE A 169 2.13 -0.89 -11.93
CA PHE A 169 2.65 -2.05 -11.20
C PHE A 169 3.08 -3.17 -12.16
N PHE A 170 2.19 -3.69 -13.00
CA PHE A 170 2.48 -4.89 -13.81
C PHE A 170 3.61 -4.72 -14.83
N TYR A 171 3.77 -3.50 -15.35
CA TYR A 171 4.80 -3.19 -16.35
C TYR A 171 6.04 -2.51 -15.74
N GLY A 172 5.90 -1.82 -14.61
CA GLY A 172 6.99 -1.07 -13.97
C GLY A 172 7.69 -1.82 -12.83
N ILE A 173 7.06 -2.83 -12.21
CA ILE A 173 7.58 -3.46 -10.99
C ILE A 173 8.98 -4.04 -11.14
N GLU A 174 9.34 -4.54 -12.32
CA GLU A 174 10.66 -5.12 -12.58
C GLU A 174 11.74 -4.03 -12.57
N GLY A 175 11.48 -2.90 -13.23
CA GLY A 175 12.37 -1.74 -13.21
C GLY A 175 12.49 -1.13 -11.81
N LEU A 176 11.37 -0.99 -11.11
CA LEU A 176 11.34 -0.50 -9.73
C LEU A 176 12.10 -1.42 -8.77
N THR A 177 11.92 -2.74 -8.90
CA THR A 177 12.64 -3.73 -8.08
C THR A 177 14.14 -3.67 -8.32
N ASN A 178 14.58 -3.49 -9.56
CA ASN A 178 16.00 -3.33 -9.88
C ASN A 178 16.59 -2.06 -9.25
N GLN A 179 15.85 -0.95 -9.25
CA GLN A 179 16.27 0.28 -8.57
C GLN A 179 16.34 0.10 -7.05
N ALA A 180 15.32 -0.51 -6.45
CA ALA A 180 15.31 -0.84 -5.03
C ALA A 180 16.50 -1.73 -4.65
N HIS A 181 16.83 -2.72 -5.49
CA HIS A 181 17.98 -3.59 -5.28
C HIS A 181 19.30 -2.81 -5.28
N LYS A 182 19.54 -1.94 -6.27
CA LYS A 182 20.74 -1.10 -6.34
C LYS A 182 20.95 -0.26 -5.08
N ILE A 183 19.88 0.34 -4.59
CA ILE A 183 19.89 1.12 -3.35
C ILE A 183 20.28 0.25 -2.15
N VAL A 184 19.73 -0.97 -2.07
CA VAL A 184 20.02 -1.93 -1.01
C VAL A 184 21.48 -2.40 -1.02
N VAL A 185 22.08 -2.62 -2.20
CA VAL A 185 23.47 -3.07 -2.32
C VAL A 185 24.50 -1.94 -2.32
N GLY A 186 24.04 -0.68 -2.26
CA GLY A 186 24.92 0.50 -2.27
C GLY A 186 25.54 0.81 -3.62
N GLU A 187 24.98 0.28 -4.72
CA GLU A 187 25.38 0.66 -6.07
C GLU A 187 24.80 2.05 -6.37
N HIS A 188 25.64 3.08 -6.30
CA HIS A 188 25.25 4.44 -6.70
C HIS A 188 24.93 4.48 -8.21
N LEU A 189 23.83 5.17 -8.55
CA LEU A 189 23.43 5.50 -9.92
C LEU A 189 24.38 6.54 -10.52
#